data_AF-A0A2E3KA90-F1
#
_entry.id   AF-A0A2E3KA90-F1
#
_cell.length_a   1.000
_cell.length_b   1.000
_cell.length_c   1.000
_cell.angle_alpha   90.00
_cell.angle_beta   90.00
_cell.angle_gamma   90.00
#
_symmetry.space_group_name_H-M   'P 1'
#
loop_
_entity.id
_entity.type
_entity.pdbx_description
1 polymer ?
#
loop_
_entity_poly.entity_id
_entity_poly.type
_entity_poly.pdbx_seq_one_letter_code
_entity_poly.pdbx_strand_id
1 'polypeptide(L)' 'MQGIALLVLLLSDHHPSHWEMSCDDWNEVRIEILSDEELGSDAHEYLIDYFRTKVPEEQCEPWQFGRK' A
#
# COMPACT_ATOMS: atom_id res chain seq x y z
N MET A 1 -6.57 -14.49 38.19
CA MET A 1 -6.00 -15.25 37.04
C MET A 1 -6.90 -15.23 35.80
N GLN A 2 -8.24 -15.24 35.92
CA GLN A 2 -9.13 -15.17 34.73
C GLN A 2 -9.20 -13.79 34.06
N GLY A 3 -9.06 -12.68 34.81
CA GLY A 3 -9.15 -11.33 34.25
C GLY A 3 -7.97 -10.90 33.36
N ILE A 4 -6.78 -11.48 33.56
CA ILE A 4 -5.57 -11.13 32.78
C ILE A 4 -5.62 -11.76 31.38
N ALA A 5 -6.19 -12.96 31.25
CA ALA A 5 -6.27 -13.67 29.98
C ALA A 5 -7.17 -12.95 28.95
N LEU A 6 -8.24 -12.29 29.39
CA LEU A 6 -9.14 -11.53 28.51
C LEU A 6 -8.49 -10.25 27.94
N LEU A 7 -7.61 -9.61 28.72
CA LEU A 7 -6.86 -8.43 28.25
C LEU A 7 -5.86 -8.78 27.15
N VAL A 8 -5.20 -9.94 27.23
CA VAL A 8 -4.26 -10.40 26.20
C VAL A 8 -4.97 -10.68 24.87
N LEU A 9 -6.20 -11.20 24.89
CA LEU A 9 -6.98 -11.44 23.68
C LEU A 9 -7.40 -10.14 22.99
N LEU A 10 -7.74 -9.10 23.75
CA LEU A 10 -8.11 -7.78 23.20
C LEU A 10 -6.90 -7.02 22.62
N LEU A 11 -5.69 -7.26 23.12
CA LEU A 11 -4.45 -6.69 22.54
C LEU A 11 -3.96 -7.47 21.31
N SER A 12 -4.51 -8.64 21.01
CA SER A 12 -4.05 -9.47 19.88
C SER A 12 -4.81 -9.20 18.58
N ASP A 13 -5.83 -8.34 18.60
CA ASP A 13 -6.62 -7.98 17.40
C ASP A 13 -6.05 -6.75 16.68
N HIS A 14 -4.72 -6.64 16.64
CA HIS A 14 -4.04 -5.74 15.71
C HIS A 14 -4.10 -6.36 14.32
N HIS A 15 -5.27 -6.34 13.71
CA HIS A 15 -5.32 -6.40 12.25
C HIS A 15 -4.67 -5.09 11.78
N PRO A 16 -3.45 -5.08 11.19
CA PRO A 16 -3.08 -3.94 10.36
C PRO A 16 -4.25 -3.78 9.42
N SER A 17 -4.89 -2.60 9.40
CA SER A 17 -6.15 -2.39 8.69
C SER A 17 -5.99 -2.98 7.29
N HIS A 18 -6.59 -4.15 7.04
CA HIS A 18 -6.44 -4.84 5.77
C HIS A 18 -7.24 -4.01 4.80
N TRP A 19 -6.53 -3.25 3.98
CA TRP A 19 -7.13 -2.40 2.96
C TRP A 19 -6.48 -2.76 1.65
N GLU A 20 -7.31 -2.76 0.62
CA GLU A 20 -6.94 -3.07 -0.75
C GLU A 20 -7.25 -1.85 -1.61
N MET A 21 -6.57 -1.76 -2.76
CA MET A 21 -6.82 -0.77 -3.79
C MET A 21 -6.88 -1.45 -5.15
N SER A 22 -7.64 -0.87 -6.08
CA SER A 22 -7.69 -1.41 -7.45
C SER A 22 -6.36 -1.14 -8.18
N CYS A 23 -6.11 -1.87 -9.27
CA CYS A 23 -4.97 -1.59 -10.12
C CYS A 23 -4.99 -0.17 -10.71
N ASP A 24 -6.17 0.36 -11.01
CA ASP A 24 -6.34 1.72 -11.52
C ASP A 24 -6.01 2.77 -10.44
N ASP A 25 -6.52 2.60 -9.22
CA ASP A 25 -6.20 3.50 -8.09
C ASP A 25 -4.69 3.51 -7.80
N TRP A 26 -4.04 2.33 -7.85
CA TRP A 26 -2.59 2.24 -7.68
C TRP A 26 -1.84 2.97 -8.80
N ASN A 27 -2.31 2.89 -10.04
CA ASN A 27 -1.71 3.61 -11.15
C ASN A 27 -1.84 5.13 -11.00
N GLU A 28 -2.99 5.63 -10.52
CA GLU A 28 -3.17 7.05 -10.20
C GLU A 28 -2.21 7.50 -9.09
N VAL A 29 -2.20 6.79 -7.96
CA VAL A 29 -1.30 7.07 -6.83
C VAL A 29 0.17 7.02 -7.25
N ARG A 30 0.53 6.06 -8.12
CA ARG A 30 1.88 5.97 -8.68
C ARG A 30 2.27 7.22 -9.47
N ILE A 31 1.34 7.82 -10.24
CA ILE A 31 1.61 9.08 -10.95
C ILE A 31 1.82 10.21 -9.95
N GLU A 32 0.97 10.31 -8.93
CA GLU A 32 1.08 11.34 -7.90
C GLU A 32 2.43 11.28 -7.19
N ILE A 33 2.85 10.08 -6.78
CA ILE A 33 4.16 9.83 -6.17
C ILE A 33 5.28 10.26 -7.11
N LEU A 34 5.27 9.80 -8.37
CA LEU A 34 6.31 10.13 -9.35
C LEU A 34 6.35 11.62 -9.72
N SER A 35 5.26 12.35 -9.51
CA SER A 35 5.16 13.78 -9.78
C SER A 35 5.58 14.66 -8.60
N ASP A 36 5.81 14.07 -7.42
CA ASP A 36 6.21 14.80 -6.22
C ASP A 36 7.73 15.06 -6.24
N GLU A 37 8.10 16.34 -6.36
CA GLU A 37 9.48 16.81 -6.40
C GLU A 37 10.18 16.82 -5.04
N GLU A 38 9.43 16.74 -3.93
CA GLU A 38 9.98 16.71 -2.56
C GLU A 38 10.43 15.30 -2.16
N LEU A 39 10.01 14.28 -2.91
CA LEU A 39 10.43 12.90 -2.72
C LEU A 39 11.73 12.61 -3.47
N GLY A 40 12.68 11.97 -2.78
CA GLY A 40 13.86 11.39 -3.41
C GLY A 40 13.54 10.04 -4.07
N SER A 41 14.45 9.55 -4.92
CA SER A 41 14.30 8.28 -5.66
C SER A 41 13.89 7.11 -4.77
N ASP A 42 14.54 6.96 -3.62
CA ASP A 42 14.31 5.84 -2.70
C ASP A 42 12.89 5.91 -2.10
N ALA A 43 12.40 7.13 -1.84
CA ALA A 43 11.06 7.34 -1.30
C ALA A 43 9.99 7.09 -2.38
N HIS A 44 10.24 7.50 -3.63
CA HIS A 44 9.37 7.16 -4.76
C HIS A 44 9.21 5.65 -4.91
N GLU A 45 10.34 4.93 -5.00
CA GLU A 45 10.34 3.47 -5.17
C GLU A 45 9.64 2.77 -4.00
N TYR A 46 10.00 3.15 -2.76
CA TYR A 46 9.41 2.56 -1.57
C TYR A 46 7.88 2.72 -1.52
N LEU A 47 7.37 3.92 -1.80
CA LEU A 47 5.93 4.18 -1.77
C LEU A 47 5.20 3.42 -2.87
N ILE A 48 5.73 3.41 -4.09
CA ILE A 48 5.13 2.68 -5.22
C ILE A 48 5.06 1.18 -4.91
N ASP A 49 6.13 0.60 -4.37
CA ASP A 49 6.18 -0.81 -4.00
C ASP A 49 5.24 -1.11 -2.83
N TYR A 50 5.21 -0.24 -1.80
CA TYR A 50 4.30 -0.38 -0.68
C TYR A 50 2.84 -0.40 -1.14
N PHE A 51 2.42 0.54 -1.98
CA PHE A 51 1.05 0.56 -2.51
C PHE A 51 0.77 -0.61 -3.46
N ARG A 52 1.77 -1.11 -4.19
CA ARG A 52 1.62 -2.32 -5.01
C ARG A 52 1.24 -3.54 -4.17
N THR A 53 1.69 -3.63 -2.91
CA THR A 53 1.28 -4.70 -1.97
C THR A 53 -0.19 -4.64 -1.56
N LYS A 54 -0.88 -3.52 -1.84
CA LYS A 54 -2.31 -3.32 -1.57
C LYS A 54 -3.19 -3.67 -2.77
N VAL A 55 -2.60 -3.98 -3.91
CA VAL A 55 -3.34 -4.40 -5.11
C VAL A 55 -3.47 -5.92 -5.14
N PRO A 56 -4.67 -6.48 -4.98
CA PRO A 56 -4.89 -7.93 -4.96
C PRO A 56 -4.70 -8.57 -6.35
N GLU A 57 -4.79 -7.78 -7.41
CA GLU A 57 -4.60 -8.23 -8.78
C GLU A 57 -3.14 -8.61 -9.03
N GLU A 58 -2.89 -9.88 -9.36
CA GLU A 58 -1.55 -10.37 -9.69
C GLU A 58 -1.01 -9.71 -10.98
N GLN A 59 -1.88 -9.51 -11.98
CA GLN A 59 -1.54 -8.96 -13.29
C GLN A 59 -1.87 -7.46 -13.38
N CYS A 60 -1.44 -6.69 -12.38
CA CYS A 60 -1.55 -5.24 -12.42
C CYS A 60 -0.27 -4.64 -13.01
N GLU A 61 -0.37 -4.14 -14.23
CA GLU A 61 0.73 -3.52 -14.98
C GLU A 61 0.70 -1.99 -14.86
N PRO A 62 1.86 -1.33 -14.78
CA PRO A 62 1.93 0.11 -14.77
C PRO A 62 1.49 0.68 -16.13
N TRP A 63 0.64 1.71 -16.09
CA TRP A 63 0.25 2.48 -17.27
C TRP A 63 1.50 3.02 -17.98
N GLN A 64 1.50 2.86 -19.30
CA GLN A 64 2.57 3.37 -20.15
C GLN A 64 2.31 4.84 -20.45
N PHE A 65 2.97 5.73 -19.71
CA PHE A 65 2.95 7.16 -20.02
C PHE A 65 4.03 7.48 -21.04
N GLY A 66 3.68 8.16 -22.13
CA GLY A 66 4.65 8.77 -23.03
C GLY A 66 5.35 7.84 -24.05
N ARG A 67 4.89 6.61 -24.28
CA ARG A 67 5.33 5.80 -25.43
C ARG A 67 4.16 5.38 -26.30
N LYS A 68 4.15 5.89 -27.54
CA LYS A 68 3.39 5.32 -28.67
C LYS A 68 4.21 4.19 -29.30
#